data_AF-A0A0R2BJG3-F1
#
_entry.id   AF-A0A0R2BJG3-F1
#
_cell.length_a   1.000
_cell.length_b   1.000
_cell.length_c   1.000
_cell.angle_alpha   90.00
_cell.angle_beta   90.00
_cell.angle_gamma   90.00
#
_symmetry.space_group_name_H-M   'P 1'
#
loop_
_entity.id
_entity.type
_entity.pdbx_description
1 polymer ?
#
loop_
_entity_poly.entity_id
_entity_poly.type
_entity_poly.pdbx_seq_one_letter_code
_entity_poly.pdbx_strand_id
1 'polypeptide(L)'
;MGILSKIVNIHSSKKEAKELRQNADLYFGTNYKIIKESFSLIEKTANPEVYFPRWDTLMDHVNLLDLNLEKVGGSIEFYSPLAKRKLSLNKSRVNDLSKTLFDKRESIDALFLDRVLQALIKKIKKLKTEKAQLNNLNKTLAELSLYQKQLSTNNFKTFTENVENIKKVIKQR
;
A
#
# COMPACT_ATOMS: atom_id res chain seq x y z
N MET A 1 56.90 7.68 8.18
CA MET A 1 55.58 7.15 7.77
C MET A 1 54.50 8.25 7.73
N GLY A 2 54.65 9.30 6.91
CA GLY A 2 54.04 10.62 7.23
C GLY A 2 52.97 11.22 6.30
N ILE A 3 52.84 10.81 5.04
CA ILE A 3 51.93 11.48 4.08
C ILE A 3 51.13 10.47 3.25
N LEU A 4 51.77 9.41 2.77
CA LEU A 4 51.10 8.33 2.03
C LEU A 4 50.04 7.62 2.88
N SER A 5 50.29 7.36 4.17
CA SER A 5 49.29 6.76 5.07
C SER A 5 48.09 7.67 5.30
N LYS A 6 48.29 9.00 5.38
CA LYS A 6 47.20 9.99 5.49
C LYS A 6 46.39 10.10 4.20
N ILE A 7 47.05 10.10 3.03
CA ILE A 7 46.38 10.15 1.73
C ILE A 7 45.57 8.88 1.47
N VAL A 8 46.13 7.69 1.79
CA VAL A 8 45.43 6.41 1.68
C VAL A 8 44.22 6.36 2.64
N ASN A 9 44.35 6.84 3.88
CA ASN A 9 43.22 6.94 4.81
C ASN A 9 42.13 7.92 4.34
N ILE A 10 42.49 9.06 3.74
CA ILE A 10 41.51 10.02 3.20
C ILE A 10 40.82 9.47 1.94
N HIS A 11 41.53 8.71 1.10
CA HIS A 11 40.93 8.07 -0.07
C HIS A 11 40.00 6.92 0.33
N SER A 12 40.37 6.11 1.32
CA SER A 12 39.51 5.06 1.88
C SER A 12 38.24 5.65 2.48
N SER A 13 38.37 6.71 3.30
CA SER A 13 37.21 7.34 3.94
C SER A 13 36.27 8.05 2.96
N LYS A 14 36.79 8.65 1.87
CA LYS A 14 35.96 9.21 0.79
C LYS A 14 35.24 8.13 -0.02
N LYS A 15 35.89 6.99 -0.25
CA LYS A 15 35.29 5.85 -0.96
C LYS A 15 34.18 5.23 -0.11
N GLU A 16 34.44 4.97 1.16
CA GLU A 16 33.46 4.46 2.13
C GLU A 16 32.26 5.41 2.29
N ALA A 17 32.50 6.72 2.41
CA ALA A 17 31.42 7.70 2.48
C ALA A 17 30.57 7.76 1.19
N LYS A 18 31.18 7.53 0.02
CA LYS A 18 30.47 7.46 -1.26
C LYS A 18 29.61 6.20 -1.36
N GLU A 19 30.15 5.05 -0.95
CA GLU A 19 29.43 3.76 -0.93
C GLU A 19 28.26 3.80 0.06
N LEU A 20 28.46 4.36 1.26
CA LEU A 20 27.37 4.55 2.24
C LEU A 20 26.26 5.46 1.70
N ARG A 21 26.60 6.54 1.00
CA ARG A 21 25.61 7.41 0.34
C ARG A 21 24.86 6.70 -0.79
N GLN A 22 25.54 5.92 -1.62
CA GLN A 22 24.90 5.15 -2.68
C GLN A 22 23.96 4.07 -2.11
N ASN A 23 24.34 3.42 -1.01
CA ASN A 23 23.52 2.45 -0.33
C ASN A 23 22.27 3.10 0.29
N ALA A 24 22.41 4.29 0.88
CA ALA A 24 21.28 5.10 1.33
C ALA A 24 20.36 5.53 0.18
N ASP A 25 20.92 6.03 -0.92
CA ASP A 25 20.16 6.41 -2.12
C ASP A 25 19.32 5.23 -2.64
N LEU A 26 19.94 4.07 -2.76
CA LEU A 26 19.28 2.86 -3.20
C LEU A 26 18.19 2.43 -2.22
N TYR A 27 18.50 2.39 -0.92
CA TYR A 27 17.57 1.93 0.10
C TYR A 27 16.36 2.85 0.25
N PHE A 28 16.58 4.14 0.56
CA PHE A 28 15.50 5.10 0.78
C PHE A 28 14.75 5.40 -0.53
N GLY A 29 15.46 5.46 -1.66
CA GLY A 29 14.86 5.59 -2.99
C GLY A 29 13.94 4.44 -3.34
N THR A 30 14.34 3.20 -3.06
CA THR A 30 13.55 1.99 -3.34
C THR A 30 12.32 1.90 -2.44
N ASN A 31 12.48 2.10 -1.13
CA ASN A 31 11.35 2.05 -0.19
C ASN A 31 10.33 3.16 -0.48
N TYR A 32 10.79 4.38 -0.76
CA TYR A 32 9.91 5.49 -1.16
C TYR A 32 9.14 5.17 -2.45
N LYS A 33 9.82 4.55 -3.42
CA LYS A 33 9.19 4.11 -4.67
C LYS A 33 8.10 3.07 -4.40
N ILE A 34 8.39 2.03 -3.62
CA ILE A 34 7.44 0.95 -3.32
C ILE A 34 6.20 1.52 -2.62
N ILE A 35 6.36 2.41 -1.64
CA ILE A 35 5.22 3.07 -0.97
C ILE A 35 4.32 3.78 -1.97
N LYS A 36 4.89 4.58 -2.88
CA LYS A 36 4.13 5.31 -3.89
C LYS A 36 3.39 4.36 -4.86
N GLU A 37 4.07 3.32 -5.31
CA GLU A 37 3.52 2.35 -6.25
C GLU A 37 2.42 1.51 -5.58
N SER A 38 2.65 1.00 -4.37
CA SER A 38 1.66 0.26 -3.59
C SER A 38 0.40 1.07 -3.34
N PHE A 39 0.54 2.35 -2.95
CA PHE A 39 -0.61 3.22 -2.75
C PHE A 39 -1.43 3.39 -4.04
N SER A 40 -0.78 3.66 -5.18
CA SER A 40 -1.48 3.79 -6.46
C SER A 40 -2.16 2.49 -6.91
N LEU A 41 -1.56 1.34 -6.59
CA LEU A 41 -2.12 0.03 -6.90
C LEU A 41 -3.34 -0.28 -6.02
N ILE A 42 -3.30 0.06 -4.73
CA ILE A 42 -4.41 -0.11 -3.78
C ILE A 42 -5.67 0.62 -4.30
N GLU A 43 -5.52 1.87 -4.74
CA GLU A 43 -6.61 2.70 -5.28
C GLU A 43 -7.32 2.08 -6.50
N LYS A 44 -6.66 1.17 -7.22
CA LYS A 44 -7.18 0.55 -8.45
C LYS A 44 -7.61 -0.91 -8.27
N THR A 45 -7.38 -1.49 -7.10
CA THR A 45 -7.60 -2.92 -6.87
C THR A 45 -9.06 -3.19 -6.48
N ALA A 46 -9.65 -4.21 -7.08
CA ALA A 46 -10.95 -4.78 -6.71
C ALA A 46 -10.86 -6.26 -6.30
N ASN A 47 -9.71 -6.92 -6.46
CA ASN A 47 -9.51 -8.29 -6.00
C ASN A 47 -9.05 -8.27 -4.52
N PRO A 48 -9.82 -8.86 -3.58
CA PRO A 48 -9.43 -8.96 -2.17
C PRO A 48 -8.05 -9.59 -1.95
N GLU A 49 -7.75 -10.68 -2.68
CA GLU A 49 -6.48 -11.41 -2.56
C GLU A 49 -5.26 -10.58 -2.94
N VAL A 50 -5.47 -9.48 -3.67
CA VAL A 50 -4.41 -8.57 -4.08
C VAL A 50 -4.44 -7.29 -3.26
N TYR A 51 -5.61 -6.84 -2.82
CA TYR A 51 -5.78 -5.60 -2.06
C TYR A 51 -5.08 -5.67 -0.70
N PHE A 52 -5.36 -6.70 0.09
CA PHE A 52 -4.83 -6.79 1.45
C PHE A 52 -3.31 -6.97 1.49
N PRO A 53 -2.70 -7.88 0.68
CA PRO A 53 -1.23 -7.98 0.65
C PRO A 53 -0.54 -6.70 0.18
N ARG A 54 -1.17 -5.90 -0.70
CA ARG A 54 -0.64 -4.59 -1.10
C ARG A 54 -0.67 -3.59 0.03
N TRP A 55 -1.71 -3.62 0.86
CA TRP A 55 -1.76 -2.80 2.06
C TRP A 55 -0.66 -3.20 3.06
N ASP A 56 -0.50 -4.51 3.30
CA ASP A 56 0.54 -5.01 4.21
C ASP A 56 1.93 -4.58 3.73
N THR A 57 2.21 -4.77 2.44
CA THR A 57 3.45 -4.29 1.79
C THR A 57 3.64 -2.78 1.98
N LEU A 58 2.60 -1.97 1.78
CA LEU A 58 2.67 -0.53 2.01
C LEU A 58 3.09 -0.20 3.45
N MET A 59 2.44 -0.81 4.44
CA MET A 59 2.71 -0.56 5.84
C MET A 59 4.10 -1.04 6.27
N ASP A 60 4.53 -2.21 5.78
CA ASP A 60 5.87 -2.74 6.04
C ASP A 60 6.95 -1.77 5.57
N HIS A 61 6.81 -1.22 4.36
CA HIS A 61 7.78 -0.26 3.84
C HIS A 61 7.73 1.11 4.55
N VAL A 62 6.55 1.54 5.01
CA VAL A 62 6.45 2.74 5.87
C VAL A 62 7.18 2.52 7.19
N ASN A 63 6.98 1.38 7.84
CA ASN A 63 7.63 1.02 9.10
C ASN A 63 9.16 0.87 8.93
N LEU A 64 9.60 0.28 7.83
CA LEU A 64 11.02 0.18 7.48
C LEU A 64 11.66 1.55 7.28
N LEU A 65 10.96 2.50 6.65
CA LEU A 65 11.47 3.87 6.52
C LEU A 65 11.62 4.54 7.89
N ASP A 66 10.63 4.41 8.78
CA ASP A 66 10.68 5.00 10.12
C ASP A 66 11.88 4.45 10.91
N LEU A 67 12.00 3.12 11.00
CA LEU A 67 13.07 2.45 11.75
C LEU A 67 14.46 2.77 11.21
N ASN A 68 14.62 2.93 9.90
CA ASN A 68 15.93 3.26 9.33
C ASN A 68 16.24 4.76 9.37
N LEU A 69 15.23 5.63 9.38
CA LEU A 69 15.44 7.05 9.66
C LEU A 69 15.99 7.26 11.07
N GLU A 70 15.51 6.52 12.07
CA GLU A 70 16.06 6.58 13.42
C GLU A 70 17.56 6.27 13.44
N LYS A 71 18.00 5.25 12.69
CA LYS A 71 19.40 4.82 12.63
C LYS A 71 20.33 5.83 11.98
N VAL A 72 19.82 6.69 11.11
CA VAL A 72 20.61 7.69 10.37
C VAL A 72 20.48 9.11 10.94
N GLY A 73 19.90 9.27 12.13
CA GLY A 73 19.79 10.57 12.82
C GLY A 73 18.50 11.36 12.50
N GLY A 74 17.45 10.67 12.03
CA GLY A 74 16.10 11.21 11.87
C GLY A 74 15.82 11.98 10.58
N SER A 75 16.83 12.19 9.74
CA SER A 75 16.69 12.86 8.44
C SER A 75 17.73 12.35 7.45
N ILE A 76 17.34 12.21 6.19
CA ILE A 76 18.25 11.84 5.10
C ILE A 76 17.88 12.54 3.80
N GLU A 77 18.90 12.90 3.02
CA GLU A 77 18.73 13.24 1.61
C GLU A 77 19.09 12.03 0.75
N PHE A 78 18.21 11.70 -0.20
CA PHE A 78 18.42 10.60 -1.11
C PHE A 78 18.00 10.96 -2.53
N TYR A 79 18.61 10.33 -3.54
CA TYR A 79 18.15 10.44 -4.92
C TYR A 79 16.89 9.60 -5.14
N SER A 80 15.80 10.22 -5.59
CA SER A 80 14.57 9.52 -5.94
C SER A 80 14.55 9.20 -7.44
N PRO A 81 14.56 7.92 -7.84
CA PRO A 81 14.45 7.54 -9.25
C PRO A 81 13.12 7.97 -9.87
N LEU A 82 12.04 7.97 -9.08
CA LEU A 82 10.71 8.41 -9.51
C LEU A 82 10.66 9.92 -9.80
N ALA A 83 11.20 10.73 -8.89
CA ALA A 83 11.18 12.19 -9.03
C ALA A 83 12.34 12.74 -9.87
N LYS A 84 13.31 11.89 -10.23
CA LYS A 84 14.56 12.24 -10.93
C LYS A 84 15.32 13.40 -10.27
N ARG A 85 15.26 13.47 -8.94
CA ARG A 85 15.88 14.53 -8.12
C ARG A 85 16.17 14.05 -6.71
N LYS A 86 17.01 14.80 -5.98
CA LYS A 86 17.20 14.60 -4.54
C LYS A 86 15.94 14.99 -3.78
N LEU A 87 15.55 14.15 -2.83
CA LEU A 87 14.48 14.40 -1.87
C LEU A 87 15.05 14.34 -0.46
N SER A 88 14.49 15.15 0.43
CA SER A 88 14.73 15.03 1.87
C SER A 88 13.53 14.34 2.53
N LEU A 89 13.83 13.30 3.28
CA LEU A 89 12.86 12.60 4.12
C LEU A 89 13.32 12.72 5.57
N ASN A 90 12.38 13.06 6.45
CA ASN A 90 12.62 13.13 7.87
C ASN A 90 11.53 12.36 8.62
N LYS A 91 11.81 12.08 9.89
CA LYS A 91 10.93 11.29 10.74
C LYS A 91 9.51 11.85 10.85
N SER A 92 9.36 13.17 10.99
CA SER A 92 8.05 13.82 11.04
C SER A 92 7.21 13.49 9.80
N ARG A 93 7.80 13.53 8.61
CA ARG A 93 7.09 13.24 7.36
C ARG A 93 6.65 11.79 7.24
N VAL A 94 7.43 10.85 7.78
CA VAL A 94 7.04 9.42 7.81
C VAL A 94 5.94 9.19 8.84
N ASN A 95 6.03 9.85 10.00
CA ASN A 95 4.98 9.79 11.02
C ASN A 95 3.66 10.36 10.50
N ASP A 96 3.69 11.51 9.82
CA ASP A 96 2.52 12.13 9.21
C ASP A 96 1.91 11.22 8.14
N LEU A 97 2.74 10.54 7.34
CA LEU A 97 2.29 9.56 6.36
C LEU A 97 1.62 8.36 7.04
N SER A 98 2.25 7.78 8.05
CA SER A 98 1.71 6.63 8.80
C SER A 98 0.38 6.97 9.45
N LYS A 99 0.30 8.14 10.13
CA LYS A 99 -0.94 8.65 10.69
C LYS A 99 -2.01 8.87 9.64
N THR A 100 -1.66 9.50 8.51
CA THR A 100 -2.61 9.73 7.41
C THR A 100 -3.17 8.42 6.85
N LEU A 101 -2.33 7.39 6.70
CA LEU A 101 -2.76 6.08 6.22
C LEU A 101 -3.69 5.39 7.22
N PHE A 102 -3.41 5.50 8.51
CA PHE A 102 -4.26 4.97 9.57
C PHE A 102 -5.61 5.68 9.61
N ASP A 103 -5.61 7.02 9.67
CA ASP A 103 -6.82 7.85 9.74
C ASP A 103 -7.72 7.66 8.50
N LYS A 104 -7.11 7.43 7.33
CA LYS A 104 -7.83 7.21 6.08
C LYS A 104 -8.16 5.75 5.79
N ARG A 105 -7.71 4.78 6.60
CA ARG A 105 -7.86 3.35 6.31
C ARG A 105 -9.32 2.99 6.03
N GLU A 106 -10.23 3.42 6.91
CA GLU A 106 -11.66 3.14 6.76
C GLU A 106 -12.22 3.70 5.44
N SER A 107 -11.84 4.93 5.06
CA SER A 107 -12.28 5.52 3.79
C SER A 107 -11.71 4.80 2.56
N ILE A 108 -10.47 4.32 2.64
CA ILE A 108 -9.83 3.58 1.54
C ILE A 108 -10.48 2.20 1.39
N ASP A 109 -10.79 1.53 2.50
CA ASP A 109 -11.52 0.25 2.52
C ASP A 109 -12.92 0.41 1.94
N ALA A 110 -13.63 1.50 2.25
CA ALA A 110 -14.94 1.79 1.68
C ALA A 110 -14.87 1.91 0.15
N LEU A 111 -13.88 2.64 -0.38
CA LEU A 111 -13.65 2.76 -1.83
C LEU A 111 -13.28 1.42 -2.47
N PHE A 112 -12.52 0.57 -1.76
CA PHE A 112 -12.23 -0.78 -2.22
C PHE A 112 -13.50 -1.63 -2.33
N LEU A 113 -14.35 -1.64 -1.32
CA LEU A 113 -15.61 -2.38 -1.34
C LEU A 113 -16.57 -1.87 -2.42
N ASP A 114 -16.59 -0.56 -2.69
CA ASP A 114 -17.34 -0.01 -3.82
C ASP A 114 -16.82 -0.56 -5.17
N ARG A 115 -15.49 -0.61 -5.37
CA ARG A 115 -14.92 -1.24 -6.58
C ARG A 115 -15.28 -2.72 -6.71
N VAL A 116 -15.26 -3.46 -5.60
CA VAL A 116 -15.71 -4.87 -5.58
C VAL A 116 -17.17 -4.96 -6.01
N LEU A 117 -18.04 -4.11 -5.44
CA LEU A 117 -19.46 -4.09 -5.71
C LEU A 117 -19.74 -3.74 -7.19
N GLN A 118 -19.05 -2.74 -7.74
CA GLN A 118 -19.17 -2.37 -9.15
C GLN A 118 -18.73 -3.50 -10.08
N ALA A 119 -17.60 -4.16 -9.78
CA ALA A 119 -17.12 -5.31 -10.55
C ALA A 119 -18.13 -6.47 -10.51
N LEU A 120 -18.73 -6.72 -9.33
CA LEU A 120 -19.76 -7.73 -9.12
C LEU A 120 -21.04 -7.40 -9.92
N ILE A 121 -21.53 -6.16 -9.83
CA ILE A 121 -22.70 -5.68 -10.60
C ILE A 121 -22.48 -5.87 -12.11
N LYS A 122 -21.30 -5.50 -12.62
CA LYS A 122 -20.93 -5.67 -14.03
C LYS A 122 -20.93 -7.15 -14.43
N LYS A 123 -20.51 -8.04 -13.53
CA LYS A 123 -20.49 -9.49 -13.75
C LYS A 123 -21.92 -10.07 -13.77
N ILE A 124 -22.75 -9.76 -12.77
CA ILE A 124 -24.11 -10.30 -12.69
C ILE A 124 -25.00 -9.86 -13.86
N LYS A 125 -24.84 -8.62 -14.36
CA LYS A 125 -25.58 -8.12 -15.53
C LYS A 125 -25.33 -8.95 -16.80
N LYS A 126 -24.20 -9.65 -16.88
CA LYS A 126 -23.84 -10.51 -18.01
C LYS A 126 -24.36 -11.95 -17.87
N LEU A 127 -24.84 -12.34 -16.68
CA LEU A 127 -25.29 -13.69 -16.41
C LEU A 127 -26.77 -13.83 -16.76
N LYS A 128 -27.10 -14.90 -17.49
CA LYS A 128 -28.43 -15.14 -18.05
C LYS A 128 -29.45 -15.63 -17.02
N THR A 129 -29.01 -16.35 -16.00
CA THR A 129 -29.91 -17.01 -15.05
C THR A 129 -29.79 -16.40 -13.67
N GLU A 130 -30.93 -16.29 -12.98
CA GLU A 130 -31.00 -15.91 -11.57
C GLU A 130 -30.02 -16.74 -10.72
N LYS A 131 -30.04 -18.07 -10.88
CA LYS A 131 -29.16 -18.99 -10.14
C LYS A 131 -27.68 -18.61 -10.31
N ALA A 132 -27.24 -18.28 -11.52
CA ALA A 132 -25.85 -17.89 -11.76
C ALA A 132 -25.52 -16.53 -11.13
N GLN A 133 -26.45 -15.57 -11.17
CA GLN A 133 -26.31 -14.27 -10.54
C GLN A 133 -26.17 -14.40 -9.02
N LEU A 134 -27.10 -15.12 -8.38
CA LEU A 134 -27.09 -15.39 -6.94
C LEU A 134 -25.83 -16.13 -6.49
N ASN A 135 -25.38 -17.13 -7.27
CA ASN A 135 -24.16 -17.85 -6.96
C ASN A 135 -22.91 -16.94 -6.97
N ASN A 136 -22.83 -16.01 -7.92
CA ASN A 136 -21.72 -15.04 -7.95
C ASN A 136 -21.75 -14.09 -6.75
N LEU A 137 -22.94 -13.59 -6.36
CA LEU A 137 -23.09 -12.76 -5.16
C LEU A 137 -22.63 -13.50 -3.91
N ASN A 138 -23.07 -14.75 -3.73
CA ASN A 138 -22.70 -15.57 -2.57
C ASN A 138 -21.20 -15.88 -2.55
N LYS A 139 -20.62 -16.21 -3.72
CA LYS A 139 -19.19 -16.48 -3.83
C LYS A 139 -18.35 -15.25 -3.44
N THR A 140 -18.67 -14.07 -3.97
CA THR A 140 -17.94 -12.84 -3.62
C THR A 140 -18.12 -12.46 -2.14
N LEU A 141 -19.31 -12.66 -1.56
CA LEU A 141 -19.51 -12.45 -0.13
C LEU A 141 -18.65 -13.42 0.70
N ALA A 142 -18.61 -14.70 0.33
CA ALA A 142 -17.78 -15.70 1.01
C ALA A 142 -16.28 -15.38 0.91
N GLU A 143 -15.79 -14.95 -0.26
CA GLU A 143 -14.41 -14.50 -0.46
C GLU A 143 -14.07 -13.30 0.44
N LEU A 144 -14.94 -12.29 0.49
CA LEU A 144 -14.71 -11.11 1.34
C LEU A 144 -14.82 -11.41 2.84
N SER A 145 -15.65 -12.36 3.24
CA SER A 145 -15.78 -12.77 4.66
C SER A 145 -14.47 -13.29 5.24
N LEU A 146 -13.57 -13.84 4.42
CA LEU A 146 -12.22 -14.25 4.86
C LEU A 146 -11.41 -13.08 5.41
N TYR A 147 -11.72 -11.86 4.98
CA TYR A 147 -11.02 -10.63 5.34
C TYR A 147 -11.84 -9.73 6.27
N GLN A 148 -12.96 -10.22 6.83
CA GLN A 148 -13.84 -9.41 7.66
C GLN A 148 -13.10 -8.74 8.83
N LYS A 149 -12.14 -9.43 9.44
CA LYS A 149 -11.34 -8.90 10.56
C LYS A 149 -10.41 -7.74 10.17
N GLN A 150 -10.12 -7.59 8.88
CA GLN A 150 -9.23 -6.55 8.35
C GLN A 150 -10.01 -5.32 7.85
N LEU A 151 -11.34 -5.38 7.86
CA LEU A 151 -12.24 -4.31 7.45
C LEU A 151 -12.94 -3.75 8.69
N SER A 152 -13.27 -2.45 8.66
CA SER A 152 -14.16 -1.89 9.68
C SER A 152 -15.52 -2.60 9.65
N THR A 153 -16.12 -2.83 10.83
CA THR A 153 -17.46 -3.41 10.96
C THR A 153 -18.50 -2.68 10.11
N ASN A 154 -18.43 -1.35 10.07
CA ASN A 154 -19.36 -0.50 9.31
C ASN A 154 -19.26 -0.76 7.81
N ASN A 155 -18.07 -0.64 7.22
CA ASN A 155 -17.84 -0.90 5.80
C ASN A 155 -18.31 -2.30 5.37
N PHE A 156 -17.97 -3.34 6.15
CA PHE A 156 -18.37 -4.70 5.83
C PHE A 156 -19.89 -4.91 5.92
N LYS A 157 -20.52 -4.31 6.94
CA LYS A 157 -21.98 -4.32 7.09
C LYS A 157 -22.66 -3.65 5.89
N THR A 158 -22.25 -2.44 5.52
CA THR A 158 -22.79 -1.70 4.37
C THR A 158 -22.63 -2.49 3.07
N PHE A 159 -21.48 -3.11 2.85
CA PHE A 159 -21.28 -3.99 1.69
C PHE A 159 -22.26 -5.17 1.67
N THR A 160 -22.43 -5.84 2.82
CA THR A 160 -23.35 -6.97 2.95
C THR A 160 -24.80 -6.57 2.69
N GLU A 161 -25.24 -5.43 3.24
CA GLU A 161 -26.57 -4.88 3.00
C GLU A 161 -26.80 -4.58 1.51
N ASN A 162 -25.81 -4.01 0.83
CA ASN A 162 -25.87 -3.78 -0.62
C ASN A 162 -26.00 -5.09 -1.41
N VAL A 163 -25.23 -6.12 -1.04
CA VAL A 163 -25.35 -7.46 -1.67
C VAL A 163 -26.74 -8.05 -1.45
N GLU A 164 -27.30 -7.97 -0.24
CA GLU A 164 -28.65 -8.48 0.05
C GLU A 164 -29.74 -7.72 -0.71
N ASN A 165 -29.61 -6.40 -0.84
CA ASN A 165 -30.53 -5.61 -1.65
C ASN A 165 -30.49 -6.02 -3.13
N ILE A 166 -29.30 -6.30 -3.68
CA ILE A 166 -29.17 -6.82 -5.05
C ILE A 166 -29.84 -8.20 -5.18
N LYS A 167 -29.68 -9.09 -4.20
CA LYS A 167 -30.35 -10.40 -4.20
C LYS A 167 -31.87 -10.25 -4.24
N LYS A 168 -32.45 -9.32 -3.48
CA LYS A 168 -33.90 -9.05 -3.49
C LYS A 168 -34.37 -8.60 -4.86
N VAL A 169 -33.65 -7.69 -5.51
CA VAL A 169 -33.98 -7.20 -6.87
C VAL A 169 -33.92 -8.32 -7.91
N ILE A 170 -32.96 -9.24 -7.80
CA ILE A 170 -32.86 -10.37 -8.73
C ILE A 170 -34.06 -11.31 -8.60
N LYS A 171 -34.48 -11.62 -7.38
CA LYS A 171 -35.61 -12.54 -7.12
C LYS A 171 -36.99 -11.99 -7.53
N GLN A 172 -37.08 -10.69 -7.81
CA GLN A 172 -38.30 -10.01 -8.23
C GLN A 172 -38.45 -9.92 -9.77
N ARG A 173 -37.45 -10.39 -10.53
CA ARG A 173 -37.44 -10.40 -12.00
C ARG A 173 -37.84 -11.77 -12.54
#